data_AF-A0A4P5QN71-F1
#
_entry.id   AF-A0A4P5QN71-F1
#
_cell.length_a   1.000
_cell.length_b   1.000
_cell.length_c   1.000
_cell.angle_alpha   90.00
_cell.angle_beta   90.00
_cell.angle_gamma   90.00
#
_symmetry.space_group_name_H-M   'P 1'
#
loop_
_entity.id
_entity.type
_entity.pdbx_description
1 polymer ?
#
loop_
_entity_poly.entity_id
_entity_poly.type
_entity_poly.pdbx_seq_one_letter_code
_entity_poly.pdbx_strand_id
1 'polypeptide(L)'
;MARPTTILALVQTLVVVVGFIGLGVVLKGCGYPNGELMGVRWTPLALFLREHLGFLLLIPVMWVFYASTAERKDCGWLSYRIAFIIGLAIAACMLSAFLYASCYPFTRPIWFGVR
;
A
#
# COMPACT_ATOMS: atom_id res chain seq x y z
N MET A 1 14.28 18.39 17.18
CA MET A 1 13.62 18.55 15.87
C MET A 1 13.52 17.18 15.21
N ALA A 2 12.32 16.74 14.80
CA ALA A 2 12.16 15.48 14.08
C ALA A 2 12.81 15.59 12.70
N ARG A 3 13.60 14.59 12.30
CA ARG A 3 14.23 14.59 10.97
C ARG A 3 13.14 14.39 9.91
N PRO A 4 13.22 15.05 8.74
CA PRO A 4 12.19 14.90 7.70
C PRO A 4 12.06 13.46 7.21
N THR A 5 13.15 12.67 7.30
CA THR A 5 13.15 11.23 7.06
C THR A 5 12.26 10.46 8.03
N THR A 6 12.27 10.82 9.31
CA THR A 6 11.39 10.21 10.32
C THR A 6 9.92 10.54 10.06
N ILE A 7 9.63 11.78 9.67
CA ILE A 7 8.27 12.21 9.30
C ILE A 7 7.76 11.39 8.11
N LEU A 8 8.59 11.22 7.07
CA LEU A 8 8.21 10.47 5.88
C LEU A 8 7.99 8.98 6.17
N ALA A 9 8.81 8.36 7.04
CA ALA A 9 8.61 6.99 7.51
C ALA A 9 7.28 6.82 8.27
N LEU A 10 6.93 7.78 9.12
CA LEU A 10 5.65 7.79 9.83
C LEU A 10 4.48 7.89 8.86
N VAL A 11 4.57 8.77 7.86
CA VAL A 11 3.54 8.90 6.81
C VAL A 11 3.39 7.60 6.03
N GLN A 12 4.48 6.97 5.59
CA GLN A 12 4.43 5.67 4.90
C GLN A 12 3.77 4.60 5.77
N THR A 13 4.15 4.52 7.04
CA THR A 13 3.56 3.56 7.98
C THR A 13 2.07 3.79 8.16
N LEU A 14 1.66 5.06 8.30
CA LEU A 14 0.25 5.43 8.44
C LEU A 14 -0.54 5.09 7.17
N VAL A 15 0.01 5.34 5.98
CA VAL A 15 -0.60 4.95 4.71
C VAL A 15 -0.82 3.44 4.64
N VAL A 16 0.16 2.63 5.03
CA VAL A 16 0.03 1.16 5.02
C VAL A 16 -1.04 0.69 6.02
N VAL A 17 -1.00 1.19 7.26
CA VAL A 17 -1.95 0.78 8.32
C VAL A 17 -3.37 1.21 7.97
N VAL A 18 -3.58 2.48 7.65
CA VAL A 18 -4.91 3.02 7.31
C VAL A 18 -5.43 2.42 6.02
N GLY A 19 -4.57 2.32 4.99
CA GLY A 19 -4.91 1.71 3.71
C GLY A 19 -5.36 0.26 3.87
N PHE A 20 -4.68 -0.51 4.71
CA PHE A 20 -5.05 -1.90 4.98
C PHE A 20 -6.38 -2.03 5.74
N ILE A 21 -6.58 -1.21 6.77
CA ILE A 21 -7.84 -1.21 7.53
C ILE A 21 -8.98 -0.82 6.60
N GLY A 22 -8.82 0.26 5.82
CA GLY A 22 -9.80 0.74 4.85
C GLY A 22 -10.14 -0.33 3.81
N LEU A 23 -9.13 -0.91 3.16
CA LEU A 23 -9.31 -1.99 2.19
C LEU A 23 -10.02 -3.21 2.82
N GLY A 24 -9.66 -3.56 4.07
CA GLY A 24 -10.32 -4.64 4.80
C GLY A 24 -11.80 -4.38 5.06
N VAL A 25 -12.16 -3.14 5.43
CA VAL A 25 -13.56 -2.73 5.62
C VAL A 25 -14.31 -2.79 4.29
N VAL A 26 -13.73 -2.25 3.21
CA VAL A 26 -14.33 -2.29 1.87
C VAL A 26 -14.56 -3.72 1.41
N LEU A 27 -13.53 -4.58 1.46
CA LEU A 27 -13.64 -5.97 1.05
C LEU A 27 -14.71 -6.72 1.86
N LYS A 28 -14.73 -6.56 3.19
CA LYS A 28 -15.77 -7.16 4.04
C LYS A 28 -17.17 -6.63 3.71
N GLY A 29 -17.31 -5.32 3.49
CA GLY A 29 -18.57 -4.71 3.05
C GLY A 29 -19.05 -5.24 1.69
N CYS A 30 -18.13 -5.63 0.82
CA CYS A 30 -18.42 -6.26 -0.47
C CYS A 30 -18.67 -7.78 -0.38
N GLY A 31 -18.61 -8.38 0.82
CA GLY A 31 -18.88 -9.81 1.04
C GLY A 31 -17.64 -10.71 1.00
N TYR A 32 -16.42 -10.18 0.99
CA TYR A 32 -15.20 -10.98 1.14
C TYR A 32 -15.15 -11.68 2.51
N PRO A 33 -14.73 -12.97 2.60
CA PRO A 33 -14.22 -13.82 1.52
C PRO A 33 -15.33 -14.59 0.76
N ASN A 34 -16.57 -14.59 1.26
CA ASN A 34 -17.65 -15.44 0.75
C ASN A 34 -18.21 -15.02 -0.61
N GLY A 35 -17.87 -13.84 -1.13
CA GLY A 35 -18.35 -13.32 -2.42
C GLY A 35 -17.95 -14.18 -3.63
N GLU A 36 -16.94 -15.04 -3.50
CA GLU A 36 -16.58 -16.00 -4.56
C GLU A 36 -17.72 -16.98 -4.86
N LEU A 37 -18.51 -17.36 -3.84
CA LEU A 37 -19.72 -18.19 -3.99
C LEU A 37 -20.81 -17.47 -4.78
N MET A 38 -20.76 -16.14 -4.87
CA MET A 38 -21.69 -15.28 -5.62
C MET A 38 -21.12 -14.88 -6.99
N GLY A 39 -20.04 -15.52 -7.45
CA GLY A 39 -19.41 -15.24 -8.75
C GLY A 39 -18.61 -13.94 -8.80
N VAL A 40 -18.26 -13.36 -7.65
CA VAL A 40 -17.43 -12.15 -7.57
C VAL A 40 -15.96 -12.53 -7.75
N ARG A 41 -15.29 -11.94 -8.75
CA ARG A 41 -13.84 -12.09 -8.94
C ARG A 41 -13.12 -10.91 -8.28
N TRP A 42 -12.41 -11.16 -7.19
CA TRP A 42 -11.60 -10.15 -6.53
C TRP A 42 -10.43 -9.72 -7.41
N THR A 43 -10.07 -8.44 -7.36
CA THR A 43 -8.89 -7.99 -8.10
C THR A 43 -7.62 -8.55 -7.45
N PRO A 44 -6.63 -9.02 -8.24
CA PRO A 44 -5.42 -9.64 -7.70
C PRO A 44 -4.64 -8.68 -6.81
N LEU A 45 -4.70 -7.37 -7.10
CA LEU A 45 -4.06 -6.34 -6.31
C LEU A 45 -4.74 -6.16 -4.94
N ALA A 46 -6.07 -6.25 -4.85
CA ALA A 46 -6.78 -6.17 -3.57
C ALA A 46 -6.49 -7.40 -2.69
N LEU A 47 -6.46 -8.60 -3.28
CA LEU A 47 -6.05 -9.83 -2.59
C LEU A 47 -4.60 -9.73 -2.10
N PHE A 48 -3.68 -9.32 -2.98
CA PHE A 48 -2.26 -9.18 -2.63
C PHE A 48 -2.07 -8.23 -1.45
N LEU A 49 -2.68 -7.04 -1.49
CA LEU A 49 -2.61 -6.06 -0.39
C LEU A 49 -3.22 -6.60 0.90
N ARG A 50 -4.26 -7.44 0.81
CA ARG A 50 -4.94 -8.02 1.96
C ARG A 50 -4.17 -9.16 2.61
N GLU A 51 -3.55 -10.02 1.82
CA GLU A 51 -2.86 -11.22 2.30
C GLU A 51 -1.41 -10.92 2.72
N HIS A 52 -0.75 -9.96 2.08
CA HIS A 52 0.68 -9.69 2.26
C HIS A 52 0.97 -8.45 3.11
N LEU A 53 0.06 -8.06 4.02
CA LEU A 53 0.24 -6.89 4.89
C LEU A 53 1.58 -6.89 5.62
N GLY A 54 1.96 -8.04 6.19
CA GLY A 54 3.21 -8.16 6.93
C GLY A 54 4.43 -7.76 6.09
N PHE A 55 4.42 -8.10 4.80
CA PHE A 55 5.47 -7.70 3.86
C PHE A 55 5.39 -6.22 3.48
N LEU A 56 4.18 -5.66 3.37
CA LEU A 56 4.01 -4.22 3.10
C LEU A 56 4.55 -3.33 4.22
N LEU A 57 4.46 -3.78 5.48
CA LEU A 57 5.07 -3.10 6.63
C LEU A 57 6.59 -3.16 6.64
N LEU A 58 7.22 -4.11 5.95
CA LEU A 58 8.68 -4.15 5.82
C LEU A 58 9.21 -3.03 4.93
N ILE A 59 8.40 -2.53 4.00
CA ILE A 59 8.83 -1.49 3.05
C ILE A 59 9.24 -0.18 3.76
N PRO A 60 8.42 0.43 4.65
CA PRO A 60 8.85 1.62 5.39
C PRO A 60 10.07 1.33 6.28
N VAL A 61 10.17 0.14 6.86
CA VAL A 61 11.33 -0.27 7.69
C VAL A 61 12.61 -0.32 6.85
N MET A 62 12.58 -1.00 5.70
CA MET A 62 13.71 -1.10 4.78
C MET A 62 14.11 0.28 4.23
N TRP A 63 13.14 1.13 3.95
CA TRP A 63 13.41 2.51 3.51
C TRP A 63 14.10 3.33 4.60
N VAL A 64 13.72 3.20 5.88
CA VAL A 64 14.40 3.88 7.00
C VAL A 64 15.87 3.44 7.11
N PHE A 65 16.17 2.14 6.97
CA PHE A 65 17.57 1.66 6.95
C PHE A 65 18.36 2.27 5.79
N TYR A 66 17.77 2.30 4.60
CA TYR A 66 18.39 2.94 3.44
C TYR A 66 18.61 4.44 3.65
N ALA A 67 17.59 5.17 4.12
CA ALA A 67 17.66 6.60 4.41
C ALA A 67 18.71 6.93 5.48
N SER A 68 18.81 6.12 6.54
CA SER A 68 19.84 6.28 7.57
C SER A 68 21.25 6.03 7.03
N THR A 69 21.40 5.13 6.06
CA THR A 69 22.70 4.85 5.43
C THR A 69 23.08 5.97 4.46
N ALA A 70 22.10 6.48 3.71
CA ALA A 70 22.28 7.62 2.81
C ALA A 70 22.69 8.88 3.57
N GLU A 71 22.06 9.17 4.71
CA GLU A 71 22.40 10.32 5.55
C GLU A 71 23.86 10.27 6.06
N ARG A 72 24.46 9.07 6.22
CA ARG A 72 25.83 8.91 6.73
C ARG A 72 26.91 9.02 5.65
N LYS A 73 26.61 8.60 4.41
CA LYS A 73 27.61 8.53 3.33
C LYS A 73 27.56 9.74 2.39
N ASP A 74 26.38 10.34 2.23
CA ASP A 74 26.05 11.48 1.37
C ASP A 74 26.85 11.56 0.06
N CYS A 75 26.87 10.46 -0.69
CA CYS A 75 27.61 10.34 -1.94
C CYS A 75 26.77 9.66 -3.03
N GLY A 76 26.59 10.35 -4.15
CA GLY A 76 25.87 9.83 -5.33
C GLY A 76 24.48 9.31 -4.98
N TRP A 77 24.25 8.02 -5.25
CA TRP A 77 22.99 7.30 -5.03
C TRP A 77 22.63 7.11 -3.54
N LEU A 78 23.57 7.39 -2.64
CA LEU A 78 23.38 7.41 -1.20
C LEU A 78 23.27 8.85 -0.68
N SER A 79 22.77 9.78 -1.49
CA SER A 79 22.48 11.14 -1.01
C SER A 79 21.09 11.23 -0.37
N TYR A 80 20.98 12.07 0.65
CA TYR A 80 19.73 12.38 1.33
C TYR A 80 18.60 12.78 0.37
N ARG A 81 18.91 13.59 -0.66
CA ARG A 81 17.90 14.06 -1.63
C ARG A 81 17.27 12.92 -2.41
N ILE A 82 18.08 11.95 -2.85
CA ILE A 82 17.62 10.78 -3.59
C ILE A 82 16.81 9.87 -2.68
N ALA A 83 17.30 9.62 -1.45
CA ALA A 83 16.57 8.81 -0.48
C ALA A 83 15.18 9.39 -0.15
N PHE A 84 15.09 10.72 -0.04
CA PHE A 84 13.82 11.41 0.17
C PHE A 84 12.85 11.24 -1.02
N ILE A 85 13.33 11.45 -2.26
CA ILE A 85 12.52 11.26 -3.47
C ILE A 85 12.00 9.81 -3.57
N ILE A 86 12.87 8.82 -3.31
CA ILE A 86 12.49 7.41 -3.30
C ILE A 86 11.42 7.15 -2.24
N GLY A 87 11.57 7.70 -1.04
CA GLY A 87 10.58 7.54 0.02
C GLY A 87 9.22 8.13 -0.35
N LEU A 88 9.22 9.30 -0.97
CA LEU A 88 8.00 9.94 -1.43
C LEU A 88 7.32 9.12 -2.54
N ALA A 89 8.10 8.61 -3.49
CA ALA A 89 7.61 7.77 -4.57
C ALA A 89 6.98 6.47 -4.04
N ILE A 90 7.63 5.81 -3.07
CA ILE A 90 7.09 4.61 -2.41
C ILE A 90 5.74 4.91 -1.74
N ALA A 91 5.66 6.02 -0.99
CA ALA A 91 4.43 6.43 -0.31
C ALA A 91 3.30 6.68 -1.31
N ALA A 92 3.58 7.40 -2.40
CA ALA A 92 2.61 7.70 -3.45
C ALA A 92 2.14 6.44 -4.19
N CYS A 93 3.04 5.50 -4.49
CA CYS A 93 2.71 4.22 -5.09
C CYS A 93 1.80 3.39 -4.18
N MET A 94 2.12 3.27 -2.89
CA MET A 94 1.30 2.54 -1.93
C MET A 94 -0.09 3.15 -1.80
N LEU A 95 -0.16 4.48 -1.64
CA LEU A 95 -1.43 5.18 -1.52
C LEU A 95 -2.30 4.95 -2.75
N SER A 96 -1.72 5.10 -3.94
CA SER A 96 -2.41 4.85 -5.21
C SER A 96 -2.91 3.41 -5.32
N ALA A 97 -2.10 2.43 -4.91
CA ALA A 97 -2.50 1.03 -4.89
C ALA A 97 -3.67 0.76 -3.94
N PHE A 98 -3.64 1.28 -2.72
CA PHE A 98 -4.73 1.12 -1.76
C PHE A 98 -6.02 1.81 -2.22
N LEU A 99 -5.91 3.02 -2.79
CA LEU A 99 -7.06 3.74 -3.34
C LEU A 99 -7.66 2.98 -4.52
N TYR A 100 -6.84 2.53 -5.47
CA TYR A 100 -7.29 1.76 -6.62
C TYR A 100 -7.97 0.46 -6.18
N ALA A 101 -7.37 -0.29 -5.25
CA ALA A 101 -7.94 -1.51 -4.69
C ALA A 101 -9.29 -1.27 -4.01
N SER A 102 -9.44 -0.13 -3.33
CA SER A 102 -10.66 0.21 -2.61
C SER A 102 -11.78 0.68 -3.55
N CYS A 103 -11.44 1.39 -4.63
CA CYS A 103 -12.40 1.83 -5.64
C CYS A 103 -12.84 0.70 -6.58
N TYR A 104 -11.92 -0.22 -6.89
CA TYR A 104 -12.15 -1.36 -7.79
C TYR A 104 -11.79 -2.69 -7.11
N PRO A 105 -12.51 -3.07 -6.03
CA PRO A 105 -12.17 -4.26 -5.24
C PRO A 105 -12.46 -5.58 -5.96
N PHE A 106 -13.42 -5.58 -6.90
CA PHE A 106 -13.82 -6.76 -7.64
C PHE A 106 -14.33 -6.41 -9.03
N THR A 107 -14.31 -7.41 -9.90
CA THR A 107 -14.99 -7.39 -11.19
C THR A 107 -16.14 -8.39 -11.12
N ARG A 108 -17.37 -7.96 -11.41
CA ARG A 108 -18.49 -8.90 -11.61
C ARG A 108 -18.54 -9.27 -13.10
N PRO A 109 -18.56 -10.56 -13.47
CA PRO A 109 -18.86 -10.93 -14.84
C PRO A 109 -20.27 -10.42 -15.18
N ILE A 110 -20.39 -9.64 -16.26
CA ILE A 110 -21.65 -9.03 -16.72
C ILE A 110 -22.53 -10.11 -17.36
N TRP A 111 -22.99 -11.11 -16.61
CA TRP A 111 -24.01 -12.06 -17.09
C TRP A 111 -24.82 -12.59 -15.92
N PHE A 112 -25.95 -11.91 -15.66
CA PHE A 112 -27.31 -12.45 -15.47
C PHE A 112 -28.20 -11.35 -14.89
N GLY A 113 -28.43 -10.32 -15.70
CA GLY A 113 -29.56 -9.40 -15.57
C GLY A 113 -30.58 -9.71 -16.67
N VAL A 114 -31.12 -10.93 -16.68
CA VAL A 114 -32.43 -11.19 -17.27
C VAL A 114 -33.38 -11.39 -16.10
N ARG A 115 -34.10 -10.33 -15.77
CA ARG A 115 -35.50 -10.38 -15.35
C ARG A 115 -36.13 -9.05 -15.69
#